data_AF-A0A3Q1G4I8-F1
#
_entry.id   AF-A0A3Q1G4I8-F1
#
_cell.length_a   1.000
_cell.length_b   1.000
_cell.length_c   1.000
_cell.angle_alpha   90.00
_cell.angle_beta   90.00
_cell.angle_gamma   90.00
#
_symmetry.space_group_name_H-M   'P 1'
#
loop_
_entity.id
_entity.type
_entity.pdbx_description
1 polymer ?
#
loop_
_entity_poly.entity_id
_entity_poly.type
_entity_poly.pdbx_seq_one_letter_code
_entity_poly.pdbx_strand_id
1 'polypeptide(L)'
;MEECAHAGCLMELCIQLCITMLGKQLIQNNLFEIGIPKLKKLLRKRKSDLDSKQEEELNKTMQRHEKDHFLGPFVGLSPEYMEMIIQFGMVTLFVASFPLAPLFALLNNIIEIRLDAKKFVMELRRPIAAKAKDIGIWYNLLRGLSKVAVIVNAFVISFTSDFIPRLVYQYTYSPDGTMHGFINHTLSYFNVSDFQPDTDPLEPMHLGYPVDMCRYKDYREPPWSNTPYELSKEFWAILAARLAFVIVFQNVVMLMSDFVDWLIPDIPKDISLQIHKEKILMVELFMKEEQGKRLAARDKDSQDNYTSPSSANESPPQPRSRPISHANCC
;
A
#
# COMPACT_ATOMS: atom_id res chain seq x y z
N MET A 1 17.50 3.54 -29.15
CA MET A 1 16.44 4.19 -28.36
C MET A 1 15.18 3.39 -28.66
N GLU A 2 14.48 2.85 -27.66
CA GLU A 2 13.25 2.09 -27.93
C GLU A 2 12.16 3.07 -28.41
N GLU A 3 11.59 2.78 -29.59
CA GLU A 3 10.56 3.60 -30.19
C GLU A 3 9.20 3.25 -29.60
N CYS A 4 8.42 4.29 -29.34
CA CYS A 4 7.07 4.19 -28.81
C CYS A 4 6.09 3.79 -29.91
N ALA A 5 5.09 2.94 -29.62
CA ALA A 5 4.01 2.68 -30.57
C ALA A 5 3.32 3.98 -31.04
N HIS A 6 2.76 3.98 -32.26
CA HIS A 6 2.10 5.17 -32.84
C HIS A 6 0.95 5.73 -31.99
N ALA A 7 0.28 4.89 -31.19
CA ALA A 7 -0.78 5.29 -30.25
C ALA A 7 -0.24 5.84 -28.90
N GLY A 8 1.08 5.85 -28.70
CA GLY A 8 1.75 6.28 -27.47
C GLY A 8 2.09 5.13 -26.51
N CYS A 9 2.95 5.41 -25.54
CA CYS A 9 3.55 4.42 -24.64
C CYS A 9 2.65 4.12 -23.43
N LEU A 10 1.57 4.89 -23.28
CA LEU A 10 0.59 4.70 -22.22
C LEU A 10 -0.12 3.35 -22.36
N MET A 11 -0.36 2.89 -23.59
CA MET A 11 -1.00 1.59 -23.85
C MET A 11 -0.11 0.41 -23.44
N GLU A 12 1.19 0.48 -23.74
CA GLU A 12 2.17 -0.54 -23.32
C GLU A 12 2.26 -0.60 -21.80
N LEU A 13 2.34 0.57 -21.14
CA LEU A 13 2.32 0.67 -19.69
C LEU A 13 1.03 0.06 -19.10
N CYS A 14 -0.14 0.39 -19.66
CA CYS A 14 -1.41 -0.18 -19.20
C CYS A 14 -1.44 -1.70 -19.33
N ILE A 15 -0.98 -2.25 -20.45
CA ILE A 15 -0.94 -3.70 -20.67
C ILE A 15 0.01 -4.35 -19.67
N GLN A 16 1.20 -3.79 -19.46
CA GLN A 16 2.16 -4.29 -18.48
C GLN A 16 1.61 -4.26 -17.04
N LEU A 17 0.92 -3.17 -16.66
CA LEU A 17 0.26 -3.06 -15.36
C LEU A 17 -0.88 -4.07 -15.20
N CYS A 18 -1.69 -4.26 -16.24
CA CYS A 18 -2.73 -5.30 -16.26
C CYS A 18 -2.12 -6.70 -16.08
N ILE A 19 -1.08 -7.02 -16.83
CA ILE A 19 -0.41 -8.33 -16.76
C ILE A 19 0.23 -8.53 -15.39
N THR A 20 0.90 -7.53 -14.83
CA THR A 20 1.57 -7.66 -13.53
C THR A 20 0.57 -7.74 -12.37
N MET A 21 -0.50 -6.94 -12.38
CA MET A 21 -1.51 -6.95 -11.33
C MET A 21 -2.42 -8.18 -11.40
N LEU A 22 -2.83 -8.62 -12.59
CA LEU A 22 -3.60 -9.85 -12.76
C LEU A 22 -2.71 -11.09 -12.61
N GLY A 23 -1.52 -11.07 -13.22
CA GLY A 23 -0.60 -12.20 -13.25
C GLY A 23 -0.03 -12.52 -11.88
N LYS A 24 0.45 -11.52 -11.13
CA LYS A 24 0.99 -11.78 -9.79
C LYS A 24 -0.10 -12.28 -8.83
N GLN A 25 -1.29 -11.68 -8.86
CA GLN A 25 -2.31 -12.01 -7.86
C GLN A 25 -3.16 -13.25 -8.18
N LEU A 26 -3.46 -13.52 -9.46
CA LEU A 26 -4.20 -14.73 -9.85
C LEU A 26 -3.29 -15.97 -9.96
N ILE A 27 -2.04 -15.82 -10.42
CA ILE A 27 -1.16 -16.96 -10.73
C ILE A 27 -0.32 -17.37 -9.52
N GLN A 28 0.17 -16.46 -8.69
CA GLN A 28 0.92 -16.87 -7.49
C GLN A 28 -0.01 -17.25 -6.34
N ASN A 29 -0.91 -16.37 -5.87
CA ASN A 29 -1.72 -16.68 -4.68
C ASN A 29 -2.80 -17.74 -4.94
N ASN A 30 -3.70 -17.52 -5.91
CA ASN A 30 -4.79 -18.48 -6.16
C ASN A 30 -4.30 -19.88 -6.63
N LEU A 31 -3.28 -19.94 -7.49
CA LEU A 31 -2.80 -21.22 -8.04
C LEU A 31 -1.94 -22.01 -7.05
N PHE A 32 -1.01 -21.35 -6.32
CA PHE A 32 -0.16 -22.08 -5.36
C PHE A 32 -0.91 -22.42 -4.08
N GLU A 33 -1.86 -21.61 -3.63
CA GLU A 33 -2.54 -21.81 -2.35
C GLU A 33 -3.85 -22.60 -2.44
N ILE A 34 -4.63 -22.46 -3.52
CA ILE A 34 -5.81 -23.31 -3.76
C ILE A 34 -5.45 -24.48 -4.68
N GLY A 35 -4.70 -24.20 -5.75
CA GLY A 35 -4.42 -25.15 -6.82
C GLY A 35 -3.51 -26.29 -6.39
N ILE A 36 -2.40 -26.01 -5.72
CA ILE A 36 -1.45 -27.08 -5.31
C ILE A 36 -2.08 -28.03 -4.29
N PRO A 37 -2.74 -27.59 -3.20
CA PRO A 37 -3.34 -28.53 -2.25
C PRO A 37 -4.45 -29.37 -2.89
N LYS A 38 -5.28 -28.78 -3.77
CA LYS A 38 -6.32 -29.54 -4.50
C LYS A 38 -5.73 -30.49 -5.53
N LEU A 39 -4.69 -30.09 -6.26
CA LEU A 39 -4.01 -30.94 -7.24
C LEU A 39 -3.28 -32.09 -6.55
N LYS A 40 -2.58 -31.81 -5.45
CA LYS A 40 -1.93 -32.83 -4.62
C LYS A 40 -2.97 -33.79 -4.03
N LYS A 41 -4.12 -33.29 -3.56
CA LYS A 41 -5.25 -34.12 -3.11
C LYS A 41 -5.86 -34.95 -4.24
N LEU A 42 -5.99 -34.42 -5.46
CA LEU A 42 -6.54 -35.14 -6.61
C LEU A 42 -5.57 -36.21 -7.12
N LEU A 43 -4.27 -35.91 -7.17
CA LEU A 43 -3.20 -36.85 -7.48
C LEU A 43 -3.10 -37.96 -6.42
N ARG A 44 -3.27 -37.62 -5.14
CA ARG A 44 -3.29 -38.59 -4.02
C ARG A 44 -4.55 -39.45 -4.05
N LYS A 45 -5.72 -38.87 -4.34
CA LYS A 45 -6.98 -39.59 -4.54
C LYS A 45 -6.93 -40.56 -5.73
N ARG A 46 -6.15 -40.23 -6.77
CA ARG A 46 -5.90 -41.12 -7.91
C ARG A 46 -4.84 -42.20 -7.59
N LYS A 47 -4.03 -42.01 -6.55
CA LYS A 47 -2.94 -42.91 -6.14
C LYS A 47 -3.33 -43.86 -4.99
N SER A 48 -4.41 -43.62 -4.23
CA SER A 48 -4.71 -44.45 -3.07
C SER A 48 -6.17 -44.43 -2.57
N ASP A 49 -6.91 -45.50 -2.86
CA ASP A 49 -8.09 -45.93 -2.08
C ASP A 49 -7.70 -46.83 -0.87
N LEU A 50 -6.43 -47.26 -0.76
CA LEU A 50 -5.87 -48.06 0.35
C LEU A 50 -5.19 -47.22 1.44
N ASP A 51 -4.48 -46.15 1.08
CA ASP A 51 -3.69 -45.30 2.00
C ASP A 51 -4.59 -44.35 2.82
N SER A 52 -5.78 -43.99 2.30
CA SER A 52 -6.72 -43.07 2.94
C SER A 52 -7.34 -43.60 4.23
N LYS A 53 -7.65 -44.91 4.31
CA LYS A 53 -8.16 -45.54 5.53
C LYS A 53 -7.09 -45.61 6.63
N GLN A 54 -5.84 -45.87 6.24
CA GLN A 54 -4.72 -45.95 7.18
C GLN A 54 -4.32 -44.56 7.72
N GLU A 55 -4.38 -43.54 6.87
CA GLU A 55 -4.15 -42.15 7.25
C GLU A 55 -5.27 -41.55 8.12
N GLU A 56 -6.52 -41.99 7.94
CA GLU A 56 -7.65 -41.59 8.77
C GLU A 56 -7.62 -42.23 10.17
N GLU A 57 -7.22 -43.51 10.25
CA GLU A 57 -6.95 -44.21 11.53
C GLU A 57 -5.76 -43.59 12.28
N LEU A 58 -4.67 -43.26 11.59
CA LEU A 58 -3.51 -42.56 12.16
C LEU A 58 -3.91 -41.18 12.68
N ASN A 59 -4.68 -40.42 11.90
CA ASN A 59 -5.18 -39.11 12.34
C ASN A 59 -6.14 -39.21 13.54
N LYS A 60 -6.89 -40.31 13.70
CA LYS A 60 -7.72 -40.52 14.91
C LYS A 60 -6.89 -40.88 16.14
N THR A 61 -5.80 -41.61 15.97
CA THR A 61 -4.91 -42.01 17.08
C THR A 61 -3.95 -40.91 17.53
N MET A 62 -3.57 -40.02 16.61
CA MET A 62 -2.63 -38.93 16.90
C MET A 62 -3.19 -37.88 17.88
N GLN A 63 -2.34 -37.49 18.82
CA GLN A 63 -2.62 -36.42 19.77
C GLN A 63 -2.63 -35.05 19.08
N ARG A 64 -3.34 -34.08 19.67
CA ARG A 64 -3.45 -32.72 19.12
C ARG A 64 -2.10 -32.04 18.88
N HIS A 65 -1.17 -32.18 19.81
CA HIS A 65 0.14 -31.53 19.72
C HIS A 65 1.00 -32.11 18.58
N GLU A 66 0.82 -33.39 18.26
CA GLU A 66 1.53 -34.05 17.13
C GLU A 66 1.00 -33.52 15.80
N LYS A 67 -0.32 -33.35 15.68
CA LYS A 67 -0.96 -32.73 14.49
C LYS A 67 -0.47 -31.31 14.26
N ASP A 68 -0.38 -30.51 15.32
CA ASP A 68 0.11 -29.14 15.22
C ASP A 68 1.60 -29.10 14.83
N HIS A 69 2.40 -30.09 15.23
CA HIS A 69 3.80 -30.19 14.83
C HIS A 69 3.97 -30.40 13.31
N PHE A 70 3.00 -30.99 12.61
CA PHE A 70 3.08 -31.16 11.16
C PHE A 70 2.72 -29.89 10.36
N LEU A 71 2.10 -28.88 11.00
CA LEU A 71 1.77 -27.60 10.35
C LEU A 71 3.01 -26.71 10.18
N GLY A 72 2.94 -25.78 9.23
CA GLY A 72 4.03 -24.82 8.96
C GLY A 72 4.22 -23.81 10.11
N PRO A 73 5.47 -23.41 10.42
CA PRO A 73 5.70 -22.36 11.41
C PRO A 73 5.22 -21.00 10.88
N PHE A 74 4.71 -20.16 11.77
CA PHE A 74 4.35 -18.78 11.45
C PHE A 74 5.61 -17.91 11.35
N VAL A 75 5.84 -17.29 10.19
CA VAL A 75 7.06 -16.51 9.89
C VAL A 75 6.88 -15.01 10.16
N GLY A 76 5.67 -14.57 10.53
CA GLY A 76 5.34 -13.16 10.75
C GLY A 76 4.24 -12.67 9.80
N LEU A 77 3.88 -11.39 9.92
CA LEU A 77 2.91 -10.70 9.04
C LEU A 77 3.59 -9.82 7.97
N SER A 78 4.91 -9.69 8.01
CA SER A 78 5.62 -8.77 7.11
C SER A 78 5.44 -9.12 5.62
N PRO A 79 5.52 -10.39 5.17
CA PRO A 79 5.24 -10.76 3.79
C PRO A 79 3.82 -10.39 3.33
N GLU A 80 2.84 -10.60 4.19
CA GLU A 80 1.43 -10.30 3.95
C GLU A 80 1.21 -8.79 3.81
N TYR A 81 1.82 -7.98 4.69
CA TYR A 81 1.81 -6.51 4.55
C TYR A 81 2.55 -6.02 3.30
N MET A 82 3.69 -6.62 2.96
CA MET A 82 4.44 -6.27 1.75
C MET A 82 3.59 -6.44 0.50
N GLU A 83 2.84 -7.54 0.41
CA GLU A 83 1.95 -7.79 -0.72
C GLU A 83 0.88 -6.68 -0.83
N MET A 84 0.19 -6.39 0.28
CA MET A 84 -0.87 -5.37 0.30
C MET A 84 -0.35 -3.97 -0.05
N ILE A 85 0.86 -3.63 0.39
CA ILE A 85 1.46 -2.31 0.11
C ILE A 85 1.93 -2.21 -1.34
N ILE A 86 2.48 -3.28 -1.90
CA ILE A 86 2.83 -3.32 -3.33
C ILE A 86 1.56 -3.12 -4.16
N GLN A 87 0.48 -3.82 -3.83
CA GLN A 87 -0.81 -3.66 -4.51
C GLN A 87 -1.34 -2.22 -4.38
N PHE A 88 -1.30 -1.64 -3.18
CA PHE A 88 -1.66 -0.24 -2.96
C PHE A 88 -0.82 0.72 -3.82
N GLY A 89 0.49 0.47 -3.93
CA GLY A 89 1.40 1.24 -4.80
C GLY A 89 1.03 1.14 -6.28
N MET A 90 0.76 -0.06 -6.78
CA MET A 90 0.37 -0.26 -8.17
C MET A 90 -0.95 0.46 -8.49
N VAL A 91 -1.90 0.46 -7.56
CA VAL A 91 -3.17 1.17 -7.72
C VAL A 91 -2.97 2.69 -7.68
N THR A 92 -2.23 3.22 -6.70
CA THR A 92 -2.13 4.67 -6.49
C THR A 92 -1.16 5.37 -7.42
N LEU A 93 0.00 4.78 -7.72
CA LEU A 93 1.04 5.39 -8.57
C LEU A 93 0.61 5.51 -10.04
N PHE A 94 -0.25 4.60 -10.52
CA PHE A 94 -0.57 4.46 -11.95
C PHE A 94 -2.07 4.58 -12.28
N VAL A 95 -2.87 5.11 -11.36
CA VAL A 95 -4.32 5.28 -11.56
C VAL A 95 -4.64 6.17 -12.77
N ALA A 96 -3.79 7.17 -13.05
CA ALA A 96 -3.98 8.07 -14.19
C ALA A 96 -3.83 7.36 -15.55
N SER A 97 -3.02 6.30 -15.61
CA SER A 97 -2.89 5.47 -16.81
C SER A 97 -3.99 4.41 -16.88
N PHE A 98 -4.26 3.73 -15.77
CA PHE A 98 -5.15 2.59 -15.73
C PHE A 98 -6.28 2.75 -14.69
N PRO A 99 -7.43 3.32 -15.08
CA PRO A 99 -8.51 3.68 -14.15
C PRO A 99 -9.26 2.46 -13.58
N LEU A 100 -9.17 1.29 -14.21
CA LEU A 100 -9.80 0.05 -13.73
C LEU A 100 -8.96 -0.67 -12.66
N ALA A 101 -7.77 -0.16 -12.31
CA ALA A 101 -6.91 -0.75 -11.29
C ALA A 101 -7.60 -0.99 -9.93
N PRO A 102 -8.36 -0.03 -9.38
CA PRO A 102 -9.04 -0.20 -8.09
C PRO A 102 -10.07 -1.35 -8.10
N LEU A 103 -10.74 -1.58 -9.23
CA LEU A 103 -11.72 -2.66 -9.35
C LEU A 103 -11.04 -4.03 -9.24
N PHE A 104 -9.93 -4.23 -9.93
CA PHE A 104 -9.18 -5.48 -9.85
C PHE A 104 -8.54 -5.67 -8.47
N ALA A 105 -8.03 -4.60 -7.86
CA ALA A 105 -7.54 -4.65 -6.48
C ALA A 105 -8.65 -5.04 -5.48
N LEU A 106 -9.88 -4.55 -5.67
CA LEU A 106 -11.01 -4.93 -4.83
C LEU A 106 -11.35 -6.43 -4.96
N LEU A 107 -11.43 -6.94 -6.19
CA LEU A 107 -11.70 -8.37 -6.44
C LEU A 107 -10.61 -9.25 -5.82
N ASN A 108 -9.34 -8.85 -5.97
CA ASN A 108 -8.21 -9.52 -5.34
C ASN A 108 -8.35 -9.53 -3.82
N ASN A 109 -8.61 -8.38 -3.19
CA ASN A 109 -8.77 -8.27 -1.73
C ASN A 109 -9.91 -9.15 -1.19
N ILE A 110 -11.02 -9.29 -1.92
CA ILE A 110 -12.15 -10.15 -1.51
C ILE A 110 -11.71 -11.62 -1.45
N ILE A 111 -10.93 -12.07 -2.43
CA ILE A 111 -10.41 -13.45 -2.47
C ILE A 111 -9.33 -13.63 -1.41
N GLU A 112 -8.41 -12.67 -1.31
CA GLU A 112 -7.27 -12.70 -0.41
C GLU A 112 -7.67 -12.84 1.06
N ILE A 113 -8.67 -12.08 1.51
CA ILE A 113 -9.20 -12.19 2.89
C ILE A 113 -9.62 -13.63 3.22
N ARG A 114 -10.19 -14.35 2.24
CA ARG A 114 -10.63 -15.74 2.44
C ARG A 114 -9.47 -16.72 2.40
N LEU A 115 -8.48 -16.47 1.54
CA LEU A 115 -7.27 -17.27 1.43
C LEU A 115 -6.42 -17.18 2.68
N ASP A 116 -6.11 -15.97 3.13
CA ASP A 116 -5.37 -15.73 4.36
C ASP A 116 -6.07 -16.36 5.57
N ALA A 117 -7.39 -16.18 5.69
CA ALA A 117 -8.15 -16.81 6.77
C ALA A 117 -8.02 -18.34 6.74
N LYS A 118 -8.03 -18.95 5.55
CA LYS A 118 -7.87 -20.39 5.38
C LYS A 118 -6.45 -20.85 5.74
N LYS A 119 -5.42 -20.11 5.30
CA LYS A 119 -4.01 -20.33 5.61
C LYS A 119 -3.77 -20.32 7.12
N PHE A 120 -4.29 -19.31 7.82
CA PHE A 120 -4.17 -19.20 9.28
C PHE A 120 -4.91 -20.30 10.05
N VAL A 121 -6.06 -20.77 9.55
CA VAL A 121 -6.88 -21.78 10.25
C VAL A 121 -6.42 -23.21 9.96
N MET A 122 -5.92 -23.50 8.76
CA MET A 122 -5.69 -24.88 8.31
C MET A 122 -4.22 -25.24 8.04
N GLU A 123 -3.34 -24.28 7.77
CA GLU A 123 -1.99 -24.57 7.24
C GLU A 123 -0.86 -24.14 8.19
N LEU A 124 -1.10 -23.14 9.03
CA LEU A 124 -0.13 -22.60 9.96
C LEU A 124 -0.37 -23.06 11.40
N ARG A 125 0.72 -23.21 12.15
CA ARG A 125 0.65 -23.34 13.61
C ARG A 125 0.12 -22.05 14.22
N ARG A 126 -0.62 -22.18 15.33
CA ARG A 126 -1.17 -21.04 16.06
C ARG A 126 -0.04 -20.08 16.50
N PRO A 127 -0.05 -18.81 16.06
CA PRO A 127 0.94 -17.84 16.48
C PRO A 127 0.74 -17.44 17.95
N ILE A 128 1.82 -16.97 18.59
CA ILE A 128 1.75 -16.37 19.92
C ILE A 128 1.10 -14.98 19.78
N ALA A 129 0.05 -14.73 20.56
CA ALA A 129 -0.65 -13.46 20.50
C ALA A 129 0.22 -12.32 21.03
N ALA A 130 0.64 -11.41 20.14
CA ALA A 130 1.29 -10.16 20.48
C ALA A 130 0.27 -9.01 20.50
N LYS A 131 0.41 -8.08 21.45
CA LYS A 131 -0.41 -6.86 21.50
C LYS A 131 0.32 -5.72 20.79
N ALA A 132 -0.32 -5.11 19.81
CA ALA A 132 0.16 -3.92 19.11
C ALA A 132 -0.97 -2.87 19.05
N LYS A 133 -0.61 -1.58 19.15
CA LYS A 133 -1.60 -0.48 19.06
C LYS A 133 -1.93 -0.11 17.62
N ASP A 134 -0.96 -0.29 16.71
CA ASP A 134 -0.97 0.18 15.33
C ASP A 134 -0.25 -0.82 14.41
N ILE A 135 -0.34 -0.56 13.10
CA ILE A 135 0.35 -1.33 12.06
C ILE A 135 1.86 -1.01 12.00
N GLY A 136 2.36 -0.08 12.81
CA GLY A 136 3.77 0.30 12.88
C GLY A 136 4.28 1.04 11.63
N ILE A 137 5.46 0.64 11.14
CA ILE A 137 6.18 1.31 10.03
C ILE A 137 5.37 1.36 8.73
N TRP A 138 4.47 0.41 8.53
CA TRP A 138 3.64 0.30 7.34
C TRP A 138 2.75 1.53 7.13
N TYR A 139 2.29 2.19 8.21
CA TYR A 139 1.54 3.44 8.10
C TYR A 139 2.37 4.56 7.45
N ASN A 140 3.63 4.71 7.88
CA ASN A 140 4.54 5.72 7.32
C ASN A 140 4.86 5.42 5.85
N LEU A 141 4.98 4.14 5.50
CA LEU A 141 5.18 3.71 4.10
C LEU A 141 3.96 4.04 3.24
N LEU A 142 2.74 3.72 3.69
CA LEU A 142 1.51 4.08 2.99
C LEU A 142 1.40 5.60 2.78
N ARG A 143 1.65 6.38 3.84
CA ARG A 143 1.64 7.85 3.77
C ARG A 143 2.69 8.40 2.80
N GLY A 144 3.90 7.85 2.83
CA GLY A 144 4.97 8.22 1.89
C GLY A 144 4.59 7.89 0.44
N LEU A 145 4.06 6.70 0.22
CA LEU A 145 3.65 6.23 -1.11
C LEU A 145 2.51 7.08 -1.69
N SER A 146 1.54 7.49 -0.87
CA SER A 146 0.47 8.40 -1.29
C SER A 146 1.00 9.76 -1.75
N LYS A 147 2.01 10.32 -1.06
CA LYS A 147 2.63 11.59 -1.47
C LYS A 147 3.43 11.45 -2.78
N VAL A 148 4.19 10.37 -2.91
CA VAL A 148 4.93 10.07 -4.15
C VAL A 148 3.97 9.83 -5.31
N ALA A 149 2.82 9.20 -5.07
CA ALA A 149 1.80 8.96 -6.09
C ALA A 149 1.24 10.24 -6.70
N VAL A 150 1.09 11.33 -5.94
CA VAL A 150 0.69 12.62 -6.50
C VAL A 150 1.70 13.11 -7.53
N ILE A 151 2.99 13.01 -7.21
CA ILE A 151 4.09 13.43 -8.10
C ILE A 151 4.13 12.56 -9.35
N VAL A 152 4.12 11.23 -9.19
CA VAL A 152 4.19 10.29 -10.32
C VAL A 152 3.01 10.47 -11.25
N ASN A 153 1.78 10.58 -10.74
CA ASN A 153 0.62 10.80 -11.59
C ASN A 153 0.69 12.14 -12.35
N ALA A 154 1.26 13.19 -11.75
CA ALA A 154 1.47 14.47 -12.44
C ALA A 154 2.40 14.32 -13.65
N PHE A 155 3.49 13.57 -13.49
CA PHE A 155 4.43 13.26 -14.59
C PHE A 155 3.80 12.36 -15.64
N VAL A 156 3.06 11.32 -15.24
CA VAL A 156 2.34 10.43 -16.17
C VAL A 156 1.34 11.22 -17.02
N ILE A 157 0.56 12.13 -16.43
CA ILE A 157 -0.42 12.94 -17.16
C ILE A 157 0.26 13.97 -18.08
N SER A 158 1.38 14.56 -17.67
CA SER A 158 2.05 15.60 -18.46
C SER A 158 2.94 15.06 -19.59
N PHE A 159 3.72 14.01 -19.32
CA PHE A 159 4.73 13.48 -20.25
C PHE A 159 4.25 12.26 -21.02
N THR A 160 3.55 11.32 -20.38
CA THR A 160 3.14 10.07 -21.02
C THR A 160 1.82 10.20 -21.78
N SER A 161 0.92 11.07 -21.32
CA SER A 161 -0.36 11.34 -21.99
C SER A 161 -0.24 12.46 -23.03
N ASP A 162 -1.02 12.35 -24.11
CA ASP A 162 -1.18 13.41 -25.11
C ASP A 162 -2.11 14.55 -24.63
N PHE A 163 -2.47 14.60 -23.34
CA PHE A 163 -3.38 15.61 -22.79
C PHE A 163 -2.85 17.05 -22.96
N ILE A 164 -1.61 17.33 -22.53
CA ILE A 164 -1.03 18.68 -22.57
C ILE A 164 -0.83 19.17 -24.02
N PRO A 165 -0.24 18.40 -24.94
CA PRO A 165 -0.09 18.86 -26.33
C PRO A 165 -1.43 19.15 -27.02
N ARG A 166 -2.46 18.34 -26.76
CA ARG A 166 -3.82 18.58 -27.29
C ARG A 166 -4.41 19.87 -26.76
N LEU A 167 -4.23 20.13 -25.46
CA LEU A 167 -4.68 21.37 -24.82
C LEU A 167 -3.98 22.59 -25.41
N VAL A 168 -2.65 22.55 -25.53
CA VAL A 168 -1.85 23.65 -26.10
C VAL A 168 -2.26 23.92 -27.55
N TYR A 169 -2.45 22.87 -28.36
CA TYR A 169 -2.95 23.00 -29.73
C TYR A 169 -4.32 23.69 -29.77
N GLN A 170 -5.26 23.21 -28.96
CA GLN A 170 -6.63 23.73 -28.95
C GLN A 170 -6.70 25.21 -28.57
N TYR A 171 -5.90 25.66 -27.60
CA TYR A 171 -5.93 27.04 -27.12
C TYR A 171 -5.05 28.01 -27.91
N THR A 172 -3.95 27.55 -28.50
CA THR A 172 -2.93 28.44 -29.09
C THR A 172 -2.90 28.39 -30.61
N TYR A 173 -3.15 27.21 -31.19
CA TYR A 173 -2.90 26.95 -32.62
C TYR A 173 -4.18 26.66 -33.41
N SER A 174 -5.25 26.20 -32.76
CA SER A 174 -6.51 25.90 -33.43
C SER A 174 -7.27 27.18 -33.79
N PRO A 175 -7.63 27.39 -35.07
CA PRO A 175 -8.37 28.59 -35.48
C PRO A 175 -9.80 28.63 -34.92
N ASP A 176 -10.42 27.46 -34.75
CA ASP A 176 -11.82 27.32 -34.34
C ASP A 176 -11.97 26.75 -32.91
N GLY A 177 -10.85 26.52 -32.21
CA GLY A 177 -10.85 25.81 -30.92
C GLY A 177 -11.22 24.32 -31.02
N THR A 178 -11.22 23.75 -32.22
CA THR A 178 -11.49 22.34 -32.48
C THR A 178 -10.19 21.52 -32.56
N MET A 179 -10.29 20.21 -32.44
CA MET A 179 -9.15 19.29 -32.58
C MET A 179 -8.82 18.93 -34.04
N HIS A 180 -9.47 19.57 -35.02
CA HIS A 180 -9.19 19.34 -36.43
C HIS A 180 -7.77 19.78 -36.76
N GLY A 181 -7.03 18.94 -37.49
CA GLY A 181 -5.64 19.21 -37.88
C GLY A 181 -4.58 18.88 -36.83
N PHE A 182 -4.95 18.45 -35.61
CA PHE A 182 -4.00 18.15 -34.53
C PHE A 182 -2.89 17.16 -34.94
N ILE A 183 -3.25 16.05 -35.60
CA ILE A 183 -2.27 15.05 -36.05
C ILE A 183 -1.34 15.63 -37.12
N ASN A 184 -1.85 16.49 -38.01
CA ASN A 184 -1.03 17.11 -39.04
C ASN A 184 -0.04 18.14 -38.46
N HIS A 185 -0.42 18.80 -37.36
CA HIS A 185 0.45 19.71 -36.61
C HIS A 185 1.47 18.96 -35.73
N THR A 186 1.11 17.80 -35.18
CA THR A 186 1.99 17.06 -34.25
C THR A 186 3.12 16.30 -34.96
N LEU A 187 2.97 16.04 -36.26
CA LEU A 187 3.91 15.26 -37.05
C LEU A 187 4.92 16.16 -37.77
N SER A 188 6.21 15.95 -37.52
CA SER A 188 7.30 16.60 -38.23
C SER A 188 7.66 15.87 -39.52
N TYR A 189 8.14 16.62 -40.52
CA TYR A 189 8.58 16.08 -41.80
C TYR A 189 10.04 15.66 -41.76
N PHE A 190 10.35 14.50 -42.34
CA PHE A 190 11.70 14.02 -42.57
C PHE A 190 11.88 13.66 -44.05
N ASN A 191 13.01 14.03 -44.61
CA ASN A 191 13.34 13.73 -46.00
C ASN A 191 14.16 12.44 -46.02
N VAL A 192 13.73 11.47 -46.81
CA VAL A 192 14.36 10.14 -46.86
C VAL A 192 15.80 10.22 -47.41
N SER A 193 16.14 11.28 -48.15
CA SER A 193 17.51 11.47 -48.65
C SER A 193 18.53 11.80 -47.55
N ASP A 194 18.07 12.25 -46.38
CA ASP A 194 18.92 12.74 -45.29
C ASP A 194 19.24 11.66 -44.23
N PHE A 195 18.97 10.38 -44.53
CA PHE A 195 19.41 9.26 -43.71
C PHE A 195 20.94 9.19 -43.62
N GLN A 196 21.45 8.84 -42.44
CA GLN A 196 22.86 8.53 -42.29
C GLN A 196 23.17 7.22 -43.03
N PRO A 197 24.40 7.06 -43.57
CA PRO A 197 24.79 5.80 -44.23
C PRO A 197 24.52 4.60 -43.30
N ASP A 198 23.94 3.53 -43.86
CA ASP A 198 23.59 2.27 -43.16
C ASP A 198 22.46 2.37 -42.12
N THR A 199 21.69 3.47 -42.09
CA THR A 199 20.49 3.62 -41.22
C THR A 199 19.17 3.58 -41.97
N ASP A 200 19.22 3.38 -43.29
CA ASP A 200 18.05 3.20 -44.13
C ASP A 200 17.34 1.87 -43.85
N PRO A 201 16.01 1.81 -44.06
CA PRO A 201 15.25 0.59 -43.84
C PRO A 201 15.71 -0.52 -44.80
N LEU A 202 16.25 -1.61 -44.25
CA LEU A 202 16.74 -2.78 -45.01
C LEU A 202 15.68 -3.41 -45.93
N GLU A 203 14.41 -3.35 -45.51
CA GLU A 203 13.25 -3.83 -46.28
C GLU A 203 12.16 -2.73 -46.29
N PRO A 204 12.20 -1.78 -47.23
CA PRO A 204 11.17 -0.77 -47.34
C PRO A 204 9.84 -1.41 -47.73
N MET A 205 8.77 -1.10 -46.99
CA MET A 205 7.43 -1.60 -47.30
C MET A 205 7.01 -1.13 -48.71
N HIS A 206 6.71 -2.08 -49.61
CA HIS A 206 6.32 -1.77 -50.99
C HIS A 206 4.89 -1.19 -51.06
N LEU A 207 4.77 0.13 -50.92
CA LEU A 207 3.50 0.85 -51.08
C LEU A 207 3.10 1.10 -52.54
N GLY A 208 3.92 0.68 -53.52
CA GLY A 208 3.66 0.84 -54.95
C GLY A 208 4.08 2.20 -55.54
N TYR A 209 4.73 3.05 -54.76
CA TYR A 209 5.30 4.35 -55.17
C TYR A 209 6.56 4.68 -54.34
N PRO A 210 7.50 5.49 -54.85
CA PRO A 210 8.65 5.95 -54.08
C PRO A 210 8.20 6.93 -52.98
N VAL A 211 8.77 6.80 -51.78
CA VAL A 211 8.48 7.67 -50.64
C VAL A 211 9.61 8.69 -50.50
N ASP A 212 9.34 9.94 -50.83
CA ASP A 212 10.34 11.02 -50.75
C ASP A 212 10.41 11.64 -49.34
N MET A 213 9.28 11.71 -48.64
CA MET A 213 9.17 12.27 -47.29
C MET A 213 8.39 11.35 -46.37
N CYS A 214 8.90 11.16 -45.15
CA CYS A 214 8.19 10.48 -44.07
C CYS A 214 7.86 11.46 -42.93
N ARG A 215 6.95 11.02 -42.05
CA ARG A 215 6.48 11.82 -40.91
C ARG A 215 6.73 11.06 -39.62
N TYR A 216 7.20 11.76 -38.60
CA TYR A 216 7.47 11.19 -37.28
C TYR A 216 6.92 12.09 -36.17
N LYS A 217 6.70 11.52 -34.98
CA LYS A 217 6.11 12.21 -33.84
C LYS A 217 7.19 12.96 -33.05
N ASP A 218 7.52 14.17 -33.48
CA ASP A 218 8.36 15.11 -32.75
C ASP A 218 8.05 16.55 -33.16
N TYR A 219 8.46 17.54 -32.36
CA TYR A 219 8.27 18.97 -32.64
C TYR A 219 9.56 19.59 -33.17
N ARG A 220 9.86 19.32 -34.45
CA ARG A 220 11.06 19.81 -35.13
C ARG A 220 10.73 20.63 -36.36
N GLU A 221 11.61 21.56 -36.68
CA GLU A 221 11.49 22.40 -37.86
C GLU A 221 11.60 21.58 -39.15
N PRO A 222 10.82 21.90 -40.19
CA PRO A 222 10.79 21.14 -41.43
C PRO A 222 12.08 21.32 -42.26
N PRO A 223 12.33 20.43 -43.23
CA PRO A 223 13.59 20.42 -44.00
C PRO A 223 13.79 21.66 -44.89
N TRP A 224 12.72 22.37 -45.25
CA TRP A 224 12.79 23.62 -46.03
C TRP A 224 12.96 24.88 -45.18
N SER A 225 13.09 24.75 -43.85
CA SER A 225 13.36 25.87 -42.96
C SER A 225 14.84 26.26 -42.95
N ASN A 226 15.18 27.42 -42.39
CA ASN A 226 16.58 27.88 -42.27
C ASN A 226 17.40 27.01 -41.29
N THR A 227 16.74 26.26 -40.41
CA THR A 227 17.34 25.42 -39.36
C THR A 227 16.68 24.04 -39.38
N PRO A 228 16.97 23.20 -40.39
CA PRO A 228 16.28 21.94 -40.59
C PRO A 228 16.54 20.97 -39.43
N TYR A 229 15.49 20.25 -38.99
CA TYR A 229 15.53 19.24 -37.94
C TYR A 229 15.87 19.72 -36.53
N GLU A 230 16.07 21.02 -36.31
CA GLU A 230 16.23 21.58 -34.97
C GLU A 230 14.90 21.60 -34.20
N LEU A 231 14.98 21.66 -32.87
CA LEU A 231 13.80 21.73 -31.99
C LEU A 231 13.03 23.03 -32.24
N SER A 232 11.74 22.90 -32.55
CA SER A 232 10.89 24.05 -32.84
C SER A 232 10.54 24.84 -31.58
N LYS A 233 10.06 26.08 -31.74
CA LYS A 233 9.48 26.87 -30.65
C LYS A 233 8.29 26.16 -29.99
N GLU A 234 7.55 25.38 -30.77
CA GLU A 234 6.41 24.59 -30.29
C GLU A 234 6.84 23.55 -29.24
N PHE A 235 8.00 22.91 -29.45
CA PHE A 235 8.57 21.95 -28.49
C PHE A 235 8.76 22.60 -27.12
N TRP A 236 9.39 23.78 -27.09
CA TRP A 236 9.67 24.51 -25.86
C TRP A 236 8.40 25.03 -25.18
N ALA A 237 7.42 25.49 -25.97
CA ALA A 237 6.12 25.91 -25.44
C ALA A 237 5.37 24.74 -24.77
N ILE A 238 5.34 23.58 -25.41
CA ILE A 238 4.71 22.37 -24.86
C ILE A 238 5.47 21.87 -23.63
N LEU A 239 6.81 21.88 -23.66
CA LEU A 239 7.62 21.50 -22.51
C LEU A 239 7.39 22.42 -21.31
N ALA A 240 7.33 23.74 -21.52
CA ALA A 240 7.00 24.71 -20.49
C ALA A 240 5.60 24.47 -19.91
N ALA A 241 4.61 24.20 -20.78
CA ALA A 241 3.24 23.88 -20.35
C ALA A 241 3.19 22.57 -19.53
N ARG A 242 3.96 21.54 -19.91
CA ARG A 242 4.07 20.28 -19.15
C ARG A 242 4.62 20.52 -17.75
N LEU A 243 5.72 21.27 -17.62
CA LEU A 243 6.32 21.58 -16.32
C LEU A 243 5.41 22.46 -15.46
N ALA A 244 4.77 23.48 -16.06
CA ALA A 244 3.79 24.31 -15.37
C ALA A 244 2.61 23.48 -14.84
N PHE A 245 2.09 22.56 -15.65
CA PHE A 245 1.03 21.65 -15.23
C PHE A 245 1.46 20.79 -14.04
N VAL A 246 2.67 20.21 -14.05
CA VAL A 246 3.17 19.40 -12.93
C VAL A 246 3.19 20.22 -11.64
N ILE A 247 3.72 21.44 -11.68
CA ILE A 247 3.78 22.32 -10.51
C ILE A 247 2.38 22.64 -9.99
N VAL A 248 1.46 23.06 -10.86
CA VAL A 248 0.09 23.42 -10.46
C VAL A 248 -0.65 22.21 -9.91
N PHE A 249 -0.64 21.08 -10.64
CA PHE A 249 -1.31 19.85 -10.24
C PHE A 249 -0.80 19.36 -8.89
N GLN A 250 0.51 19.31 -8.71
CA GLN A 250 1.14 18.86 -7.48
C GLN A 250 0.72 19.73 -6.28
N ASN A 251 0.79 21.06 -6.40
CA ASN A 251 0.41 21.96 -5.31
C ASN A 251 -1.09 21.86 -4.99
N VAL A 252 -1.96 21.85 -6.00
CA VAL A 252 -3.41 21.77 -5.79
C VAL A 252 -3.80 20.46 -5.11
N VAL A 253 -3.30 19.32 -5.59
CA VAL A 253 -3.67 18.01 -5.03
C VAL A 253 -3.10 17.83 -3.63
N MET A 254 -1.88 18.29 -3.35
CA MET A 254 -1.33 18.23 -1.99
C MET A 254 -2.10 19.12 -1.02
N LEU A 255 -2.45 20.35 -1.42
CA LEU A 255 -3.29 21.23 -0.59
C LEU A 255 -4.66 20.63 -0.31
N MET A 256 -5.27 19.98 -1.31
CA MET A 256 -6.55 19.29 -1.12
C MET A 256 -6.40 18.09 -0.17
N SER A 257 -5.31 17.33 -0.26
CA SER A 257 -5.03 16.23 0.66
C SER A 257 -4.86 16.73 2.10
N ASP A 258 -4.07 17.78 2.31
CA ASP A 258 -3.85 18.36 3.63
C ASP A 258 -5.14 18.99 4.20
N PHE A 259 -5.99 19.55 3.33
CA PHE A 259 -7.31 20.06 3.71
C PHE A 259 -8.25 18.93 4.18
N VAL A 260 -8.25 17.78 3.50
CA VAL A 260 -9.04 16.62 3.91
C VAL A 260 -8.55 16.08 5.26
N ASP A 261 -7.23 15.97 5.43
CA ASP A 261 -6.62 15.57 6.71
C ASP A 261 -6.98 16.55 7.84
N TRP A 262 -7.11 17.85 7.55
CA TRP A 262 -7.56 18.85 8.51
C TRP A 262 -9.07 18.76 8.84
N LEU A 263 -9.89 18.40 7.85
CA LEU A 263 -11.35 18.33 7.98
C LEU A 263 -11.80 17.12 8.80
N ILE A 264 -11.11 15.99 8.67
CA ILE A 264 -11.48 14.72 9.31
C ILE A 264 -10.73 14.58 10.63
N PRO A 265 -11.41 14.61 11.79
CA PRO A 265 -10.72 14.42 13.07
C PRO A 265 -10.22 12.99 13.23
N ASP A 266 -8.97 12.83 13.67
CA ASP A 266 -8.30 11.53 13.85
C ASP A 266 -9.03 10.58 14.82
N ILE A 267 -9.74 11.13 15.82
CA ILE A 267 -10.46 10.36 16.84
C ILE A 267 -11.97 10.58 16.68
N PRO A 268 -12.77 9.52 16.46
CA PRO A 268 -14.22 9.65 16.38
C PRO A 268 -14.83 10.06 17.72
N LYS A 269 -15.90 10.87 17.67
CA LYS A 269 -16.55 11.44 18.86
C LYS A 269 -17.04 10.37 19.83
N ASP A 270 -17.59 9.27 19.34
CA ASP A 270 -18.13 8.19 20.17
C ASP A 270 -17.07 7.56 21.07
N ILE A 271 -15.88 7.29 20.52
CA ILE A 271 -14.75 6.74 21.28
C ILE A 271 -14.20 7.77 22.26
N SER A 272 -14.11 9.04 21.86
CA SER A 272 -13.67 10.09 22.78
C SER A 272 -14.61 10.23 24.00
N LEU A 273 -15.93 10.12 23.77
CA LEU A 273 -16.96 10.12 24.80
C LEU A 273 -16.86 8.88 25.68
N GLN A 274 -16.66 7.70 25.10
CA GLN A 274 -16.49 6.47 25.86
C GLN A 274 -15.25 6.51 26.75
N ILE A 275 -14.10 6.93 26.21
CA ILE A 275 -12.86 7.11 26.99
C ILE A 275 -13.10 8.12 28.13
N HIS A 276 -13.84 9.20 27.87
CA HIS A 276 -14.15 10.18 28.90
C HIS A 276 -15.06 9.61 30.00
N LYS A 277 -16.10 8.85 29.63
CA LYS A 277 -16.99 8.17 30.58
C LYS A 277 -16.24 7.14 31.44
N GLU A 278 -15.40 6.32 30.81
CA GLU A 278 -14.58 5.34 31.52
C GLU A 278 -13.60 6.02 32.49
N LYS A 279 -13.02 7.17 32.12
CA LYS A 279 -12.18 7.98 33.02
C LYS A 279 -12.96 8.54 34.20
N ILE A 280 -14.15 9.10 33.98
CA ILE A 280 -15.00 9.62 35.08
C ILE A 280 -15.37 8.49 36.04
N LEU A 281 -15.84 7.35 35.51
CA LEU A 281 -16.22 6.19 36.33
C LEU A 281 -15.04 5.65 37.13
N MET A 282 -13.85 5.56 36.51
CA MET A 282 -12.63 5.15 37.21
C MET A 282 -12.29 6.10 38.37
N VAL A 283 -12.36 7.42 38.16
CA VAL A 283 -12.08 8.42 39.20
C VAL A 283 -13.11 8.34 40.33
N GLU A 284 -14.40 8.18 40.01
CA GLU A 284 -15.44 8.04 41.02
C GLU A 284 -15.23 6.80 41.90
N LEU A 285 -14.91 5.65 41.28
CA LEU A 285 -14.61 4.42 42.01
C LEU A 285 -13.37 4.57 42.91
N PHE A 286 -12.33 5.23 42.42
CA PHE A 286 -11.12 5.50 43.19
C PHE A 286 -11.40 6.39 44.40
N MET A 287 -12.16 7.47 44.22
CA MET A 287 -12.54 8.38 45.31
C MET A 287 -13.40 7.68 46.37
N LYS A 288 -14.33 6.82 45.96
CA LYS A 288 -15.17 6.04 46.87
C LYS A 288 -14.35 5.04 47.68
N GLU A 289 -13.38 4.37 47.06
CA GLU A 289 -12.45 3.47 47.75
C GLU A 289 -11.60 4.23 48.77
N GLU A 290 -11.08 5.40 48.40
CA GLU A 290 -10.28 6.23 49.30
C GLU A 290 -11.09 6.73 50.50
N GLN A 291 -12.33 7.19 50.25
CA GLN A 291 -13.26 7.56 51.32
C GLN A 291 -13.56 6.37 52.26
N GLY A 292 -13.80 5.18 51.71
CA GLY A 292 -13.98 3.95 52.49
C GLY A 292 -12.77 3.62 53.37
N LYS A 293 -11.55 3.74 52.83
CA LYS A 293 -10.31 3.54 53.61
C LYS A 293 -10.15 4.59 54.72
N ARG A 294 -10.48 5.86 54.45
CA ARG A 294 -10.44 6.94 55.46
C ARG A 294 -11.45 6.72 56.58
N LEU A 295 -12.67 6.30 56.26
CA LEU A 295 -13.69 5.93 57.25
C LEU A 295 -13.23 4.75 58.11
N ALA A 296 -12.72 3.69 57.49
CA ALA A 296 -12.20 2.52 58.21
C ALA A 296 -10.98 2.85 59.10
N ALA A 297 -10.11 3.78 58.68
CA ALA A 297 -9.01 4.27 59.51
C ALA A 297 -9.52 5.05 60.73
N ARG A 298 -10.56 5.87 60.55
CA ARG A 298 -11.18 6.64 61.64
C ARG A 298 -11.93 5.76 62.64
N ASP A 299 -12.58 4.68 62.17
CA ASP A 299 -13.22 3.70 63.05
C ASP A 299 -12.18 2.93 63.87
N LYS A 300 -11.04 2.56 63.28
CA LYS A 300 -9.92 1.96 64.04
C LYS A 300 -9.36 2.89 65.12
N ASP A 301 -9.13 4.16 64.76
CA ASP A 301 -8.63 5.17 65.70
C ASP A 301 -9.64 5.47 66.83
N SER A 302 -10.94 5.36 66.53
CA SER A 302 -12.01 5.46 67.54
C SER A 302 -12.03 4.22 68.45
N GLN A 303 -11.81 3.03 67.91
CA GLN A 303 -11.83 1.77 68.67
C GLN A 303 -10.59 1.63 69.58
N ASP A 304 -9.42 2.12 69.17
CA ASP A 304 -8.23 2.19 70.01
C ASP A 304 -8.41 3.18 71.18
N ASN A 305 -9.18 4.27 70.99
CA ASN A 305 -9.53 5.22 72.06
C ASN A 305 -10.51 4.65 73.11
N TYR A 306 -11.35 3.66 72.77
CA TYR A 306 -12.23 2.99 73.74
C TYR A 306 -11.54 1.81 74.46
N THR A 307 -10.33 1.42 74.06
CA THR A 307 -9.62 0.25 74.63
C THR A 307 -8.41 0.64 75.49
N SER A 308 -8.31 1.90 75.94
CA SER A 308 -7.26 2.34 76.87
C SER A 308 -7.71 2.23 78.34
N PRO A 309 -7.30 1.19 79.09
CA PRO A 309 -7.26 1.28 80.54
C PRO A 309 -6.07 2.16 80.94
N SER A 310 -6.34 3.12 81.82
CA SER A 310 -5.35 3.86 82.57
C SER A 310 -4.44 2.91 83.35
N SER A 311 -3.17 2.82 82.98
CA SER A 311 -2.11 2.49 83.94
C SER A 311 -0.82 3.19 83.54
N ALA A 312 -0.52 4.24 84.28
CA ALA A 312 0.77 4.90 84.32
C ALA A 312 1.84 3.99 84.94
N ASN A 313 3.09 4.27 84.54
CA ASN A 313 4.36 3.91 85.15
C ASN A 313 4.82 2.45 85.06
N GLU A 314 5.68 2.16 84.08
CA GLU A 314 7.07 1.74 84.37
C GLU A 314 7.93 1.76 83.09
N SER A 315 9.20 2.09 83.28
CA SER A 315 10.27 2.19 82.28
C SER A 315 11.53 1.53 82.85
N PRO A 316 12.60 1.23 82.07
CA PRO A 316 12.75 0.50 80.81
C PRO A 316 13.63 -0.78 81.02
N PRO A 317 13.97 -1.59 79.99
CA PRO A 317 15.39 -1.61 79.60
C PRO A 317 15.67 -1.79 78.08
N GLN A 318 16.75 -1.17 77.63
CA GLN A 318 17.50 -1.43 76.37
C GLN A 318 18.44 -2.67 76.52
N PRO A 319 19.29 -3.11 75.55
CA PRO A 319 19.37 -2.89 74.09
C PRO A 319 19.52 -4.18 73.23
N ARG A 320 19.36 -4.01 71.91
CA ARG A 320 19.90 -4.76 70.74
C ARG A 320 20.63 -6.11 70.92
N SER A 321 20.24 -7.06 70.05
CA SER A 321 21.19 -7.77 69.16
C SER A 321 20.48 -8.32 67.91
N ARG A 322 20.93 -7.89 66.71
CA ARG A 322 20.62 -8.52 65.41
C ARG A 322 21.61 -9.66 65.15
N PRO A 323 21.17 -10.75 64.50
CA PRO A 323 22.00 -11.45 63.53
C PRO A 323 21.53 -11.12 62.11
N ILE A 324 22.51 -10.84 61.26
CA ILE A 324 22.39 -10.73 59.82
C ILE A 324 22.22 -12.15 59.24
N SER A 325 21.26 -12.35 58.34
CA SER A 325 21.30 -13.48 57.41
C SER A 325 20.99 -13.01 55.99
N HIS A 326 21.93 -13.37 55.12
CA HIS A 326 21.92 -13.18 53.67
C HIS A 326 20.77 -13.94 53.01
N ALA A 327 20.18 -13.35 51.97
CA ALA A 327 19.44 -14.08 50.95
C ALA A 327 19.95 -13.65 49.57
N ASN A 328 20.72 -14.55 48.96
CA ASN A 328 21.01 -14.56 47.53
C ASN A 328 19.75 -14.94 46.76
N CYS A 329 19.39 -14.19 45.73
CA CYS A 329 18.56 -14.67 44.64
C CYS A 329 19.49 -14.97 43.45
N CYS A 330 19.47 -16.24 43.02
CA CYS A 330 19.76 -16.62 41.64
C CYS A 330 18.50 -16.45 40.80
#